data_AF-A0A4S2ARK8-F1
#
_entry.id   AF-A0A4S2ARK8-F1
#
_cell.length_a   1.000
_cell.length_b   1.000
_cell.length_c   1.000
_cell.angle_alpha   90.00
_cell.angle_beta   90.00
_cell.angle_gamma   90.00
#
_symmetry.space_group_name_H-M   'P 1'
#
loop_
_entity.id
_entity.type
_entity.pdbx_description
1 polymer ?
#
loop_
_entity_poly.entity_id
_entity_poly.type
_entity_poly.pdbx_seq_one_letter_code
_entity_poly.pdbx_strand_id
1 'polypeptide(L)'
;MKEYFSHDYNARNDPKLQEVLFEHGIAGLGVFWCLIENLYEQGGELPLTACKSIAFALHTESNIVESVVRDFNLFQNDGEKFWSNSVNARINKRNDITEKRKQAALSSWLSRREKQMQSKPDANVMDCNAIKENKRKEKNKSISNDIEREKAKTVKRFCPPTLQEVQAYIQEKGYSIDAEAFIAFYESKGWMVGKNKMKDWRMAIVTWSKRDNRPATSKKSQTNKSCNDEWT
;
A
#
# COMPACT_ATOMS: atom_id res chain seq x y z
N MET A 1 2.55 7.20 -6.60
CA MET A 1 3.19 5.86 -6.55
C MET A 1 4.01 5.72 -7.82
N LYS A 2 5.07 4.91 -7.91
CA LYS A 2 5.64 4.62 -9.24
C LYS A 2 4.70 3.65 -9.95
N GLU A 3 4.14 4.07 -11.06
CA GLU A 3 3.31 3.22 -11.92
C GLU A 3 4.19 2.58 -12.99
N TYR A 4 3.86 1.36 -13.40
CA TYR A 4 4.67 0.57 -14.32
C TYR A 4 3.77 -0.32 -15.17
N PHE A 5 4.08 -0.40 -16.46
CA PHE A 5 3.51 -1.38 -17.37
C PHE A 5 4.59 -2.35 -17.85
N SER A 6 4.22 -3.63 -17.93
CA SER A 6 5.05 -4.65 -18.54
C SER A 6 5.13 -4.41 -20.05
N HIS A 7 6.32 -4.13 -20.55
CA HIS A 7 6.64 -4.30 -21.97
C HIS A 7 7.15 -5.73 -22.20
N ASP A 8 6.97 -6.25 -23.41
CA ASP A 8 7.41 -7.58 -23.77
C ASP A 8 8.91 -7.55 -24.14
N TYR A 9 9.72 -8.47 -23.59
CA TYR A 9 11.20 -8.39 -23.70
C TYR A 9 11.72 -8.49 -25.15
N ASN A 10 10.96 -9.16 -26.02
CA ASN A 10 11.30 -9.39 -27.42
C ASN A 10 10.60 -8.40 -28.37
N ALA A 11 9.94 -7.34 -27.86
CA ALA A 11 9.10 -6.45 -28.67
C ALA A 11 9.82 -5.81 -29.88
N ARG A 12 11.14 -5.59 -29.81
CA ARG A 12 11.94 -5.07 -30.94
C ARG A 12 12.00 -6.01 -32.15
N ASN A 13 11.60 -7.26 -31.98
CA ASN A 13 11.57 -8.31 -33.01
C ASN A 13 10.11 -8.72 -33.34
N ASP A 14 9.10 -7.92 -32.96
CA ASP A 14 7.75 -8.03 -33.50
C ASP A 14 7.74 -7.51 -34.95
N PRO A 15 7.15 -8.23 -35.93
CA PRO A 15 7.18 -7.83 -37.33
C PRO A 15 6.67 -6.41 -37.59
N LYS A 16 5.61 -5.96 -36.91
CA LYS A 16 5.04 -4.61 -37.08
C LYS A 16 5.98 -3.52 -36.56
N LEU A 17 6.72 -3.83 -35.50
CA LEU A 17 7.74 -2.93 -34.96
C LEU A 17 9.04 -2.97 -35.79
N GLN A 18 9.31 -4.06 -36.51
CA GLN A 18 10.35 -4.09 -37.54
C GLN A 18 9.95 -3.29 -38.79
N GLU A 19 8.68 -3.30 -39.19
CA GLU A 19 8.14 -2.44 -40.26
C GLU A 19 8.23 -0.95 -39.87
N VAL A 20 7.82 -0.57 -38.64
CA VAL A 20 8.02 0.80 -38.12
C VAL A 20 9.50 1.21 -38.12
N LEU A 21 10.40 0.30 -37.72
CA LEU A 21 11.85 0.54 -37.71
C LEU A 21 12.44 0.65 -39.14
N PHE A 22 11.84 -0.01 -40.13
CA PHE A 22 12.25 0.08 -41.52
C PHE A 22 11.84 1.42 -42.14
N GLU A 23 10.59 1.84 -41.97
CA GLU A 23 10.03 3.04 -42.59
C GLU A 23 10.44 4.33 -41.84
N HIS A 24 10.32 4.34 -40.51
CA HIS A 24 10.47 5.54 -39.66
C HIS A 24 11.69 5.47 -38.72
N GLY A 25 12.53 4.45 -38.86
CA GLY A 25 13.75 4.29 -38.07
C GLY A 25 13.49 4.19 -36.56
N ILE A 26 14.49 4.63 -35.78
CA ILE A 26 14.38 4.67 -34.31
C ILE A 26 13.37 5.73 -33.82
N ALA A 27 13.07 6.75 -34.64
CA ALA A 27 12.08 7.78 -34.32
C ALA A 27 10.67 7.18 -34.27
N GLY A 28 10.28 6.37 -35.26
CA GLY A 28 9.01 5.65 -35.25
C GLY A 28 8.84 4.71 -34.06
N LEU A 29 9.90 3.99 -33.66
CA LEU A 29 9.89 3.17 -32.45
C LEU A 29 9.72 4.01 -31.17
N GLY A 30 10.39 5.16 -31.06
CA GLY A 30 10.22 6.09 -29.95
C GLY A 30 8.77 6.60 -29.86
N VAL A 31 8.23 7.06 -30.99
CA VAL A 31 6.84 7.48 -31.13
C VAL A 31 5.87 6.38 -30.71
N PHE A 32 6.06 5.14 -31.14
CA PHE A 32 5.23 4.01 -30.72
C PHE A 32 5.21 3.83 -29.19
N TRP A 33 6.37 3.85 -28.52
CA TRP A 33 6.42 3.68 -27.06
C TRP A 33 5.79 4.86 -26.32
N CYS A 34 6.00 6.10 -26.79
CA CYS A 34 5.34 7.27 -26.22
C CYS A 34 3.81 7.25 -26.42
N LEU A 35 3.31 6.74 -27.56
CA LEU A 35 1.88 6.53 -27.80
C LEU A 35 1.30 5.49 -26.82
N ILE A 36 2.01 4.38 -26.58
CA ILE A 36 1.61 3.37 -25.59
C ILE A 36 1.60 3.93 -24.16
N GLU A 37 2.56 4.79 -23.80
CA GLU A 37 2.60 5.48 -22.51
C GLU A 37 1.41 6.44 -22.34
N ASN A 38 1.18 7.33 -23.32
CA ASN A 38 0.03 8.25 -23.33
C ASN A 38 -1.32 7.49 -23.25
N LEU A 39 -1.46 6.34 -23.91
CA LEU A 39 -2.65 5.49 -23.81
C LEU A 39 -2.86 4.93 -22.40
N TYR A 40 -1.79 4.60 -21.65
CA TYR A 40 -1.95 4.20 -20.24
C TYR A 40 -2.35 5.38 -19.35
N GLU A 41 -1.81 6.58 -19.59
CA GLU A 41 -2.17 7.78 -18.82
C GLU A 41 -3.62 8.22 -19.05
N GLN A 42 -4.08 8.21 -20.31
CA GLN A 42 -5.45 8.61 -20.68
C GLN A 42 -6.49 7.47 -20.58
N GLY A 43 -6.13 6.33 -19.97
CA GLY A 43 -7.06 5.26 -19.62
C GLY A 43 -7.42 4.27 -20.74
N GLY A 44 -6.78 4.37 -21.91
CA GLY A 44 -6.85 3.38 -23.00
C GLY A 44 -7.19 3.93 -24.39
N GLU A 45 -7.58 5.20 -24.50
CA GLU A 45 -7.98 5.86 -25.74
C GLU A 45 -7.31 7.22 -25.89
N LEU A 46 -7.04 7.65 -27.12
CA LEU A 46 -6.53 8.98 -27.45
C LEU A 46 -7.29 9.56 -28.66
N PRO A 47 -7.62 10.86 -28.68
CA PRO A 47 -8.13 11.51 -29.89
C PRO A 47 -7.08 11.48 -31.03
N LEU A 48 -7.50 11.26 -32.28
CA LEU A 48 -6.61 11.35 -33.45
C LEU A 48 -6.05 12.76 -33.66
N THR A 49 -6.72 13.79 -33.13
CA THR A 49 -6.18 15.16 -33.07
C THR A 49 -4.94 15.29 -32.18
N ALA A 50 -4.76 14.38 -31.20
CA ALA A 50 -3.62 14.38 -30.30
C ALA A 50 -2.29 14.02 -31.00
N CYS A 51 -2.33 13.39 -32.18
CA CYS A 51 -1.12 13.08 -32.97
C CYS A 51 -0.28 14.34 -33.23
N LYS A 52 -0.92 15.49 -33.47
CA LYS A 52 -0.24 16.78 -33.72
C LYS A 52 0.43 17.34 -32.46
N SER A 53 -0.22 17.26 -31.31
CA SER A 53 0.37 17.67 -30.03
C SER A 53 1.49 16.73 -29.57
N ILE A 54 1.36 15.43 -29.84
CA ILE A 54 2.40 14.43 -29.54
C ILE A 54 3.61 14.64 -30.47
N ALA A 55 3.41 14.89 -31.76
CA ALA A 55 4.47 15.22 -32.70
C ALA A 55 5.27 16.46 -32.24
N PHE A 56 4.56 17.54 -31.87
CA PHE A 56 5.17 18.75 -31.32
C PHE A 56 5.97 18.50 -30.03
N ALA A 57 5.39 17.75 -29.07
CA ALA A 57 6.02 17.45 -27.78
C ALA A 57 7.25 16.52 -27.90
N LEU A 58 7.27 15.64 -28.89
CA LEU A 58 8.40 14.75 -29.20
C LEU A 58 9.42 15.37 -30.18
N HIS A 59 9.21 16.61 -30.62
CA HIS A 59 10.00 17.29 -31.65
C HIS A 59 10.20 16.44 -32.93
N THR A 60 9.11 15.84 -33.41
CA THR A 60 9.08 14.97 -34.59
C THR A 60 8.01 15.41 -35.59
N GLU A 61 8.08 14.89 -36.81
CA GLU A 61 7.14 15.21 -37.88
C GLU A 61 5.76 14.58 -37.64
N SER A 62 4.68 15.30 -37.95
CA SER A 62 3.31 14.82 -37.72
C SER A 62 2.95 13.60 -38.58
N ASN A 63 3.58 13.44 -39.75
CA ASN A 63 3.35 12.30 -40.62
C ASN A 63 3.87 10.98 -40.01
N ILE A 64 4.99 11.01 -39.26
CA ILE A 64 5.52 9.83 -38.55
C ILE A 64 4.51 9.37 -37.49
N VAL A 65 3.97 10.30 -36.69
CA VAL A 65 2.97 9.97 -35.65
C VAL A 65 1.67 9.44 -36.25
N GLU A 66 1.17 10.10 -37.31
CA GLU A 66 -0.04 9.64 -37.98
C GLU A 66 0.13 8.29 -38.70
N SER A 67 1.32 8.02 -39.28
CA SER A 67 1.65 6.75 -39.92
C SER A 67 1.80 5.61 -38.91
N VAL A 68 2.53 5.83 -37.80
CA VAL A 68 2.66 4.85 -36.70
C VAL A 68 1.29 4.46 -36.11
N VAL A 69 0.31 5.38 -36.11
CA VAL A 69 -1.07 5.11 -35.67
C VAL A 69 -1.89 4.33 -36.70
N ARG A 70 -1.71 4.59 -38.00
CA ARG A 70 -2.60 4.06 -39.07
C ARG A 70 -2.07 2.83 -39.80
N ASP A 71 -0.80 2.81 -40.18
CA ASP A 71 -0.34 1.99 -41.31
C ASP A 71 0.13 0.59 -40.87
N PHE A 72 0.74 0.50 -39.68
CA PHE A 72 1.40 -0.72 -39.17
C PHE A 72 0.47 -1.67 -38.40
N ASN A 73 -0.84 -1.41 -38.38
CA ASN A 73 -1.84 -2.21 -37.65
C ASN A 73 -1.51 -2.40 -36.14
N LEU A 74 -0.81 -1.44 -35.52
CA LEU A 74 -0.45 -1.44 -34.10
C LEU A 74 -1.58 -0.95 -33.19
N PHE A 75 -2.45 -0.10 -33.74
CA PHE A 75 -3.59 0.52 -33.08
C PHE A 75 -4.88 0.22 -33.87
N GLN A 76 -6.01 0.54 -33.27
CA GLN A 76 -7.33 0.61 -33.91
C GLN A 76 -7.82 2.05 -33.84
N ASN A 77 -8.66 2.47 -34.79
CA ASN A 77 -9.24 3.81 -34.80
C ASN A 77 -10.67 3.79 -35.35
N ASP A 78 -11.47 4.80 -34.98
CA ASP A 78 -12.86 4.99 -35.41
C ASP A 78 -13.07 6.26 -36.26
N GLY A 79 -12.00 7.01 -36.53
CA GLY A 79 -12.02 8.31 -37.23
C GLY A 79 -12.00 9.54 -36.31
N GLU A 80 -12.35 9.41 -35.02
CA GLU A 80 -12.20 10.47 -34.01
C GLU A 80 -11.05 10.15 -33.03
N LYS A 81 -10.90 8.88 -32.66
CA LYS A 81 -9.97 8.35 -31.66
C LYS A 81 -9.18 7.16 -32.19
N PHE A 82 -8.13 6.79 -31.44
CA PHE A 82 -7.41 5.54 -31.58
C PHE A 82 -7.11 4.90 -30.21
N TRP A 83 -6.91 3.58 -30.21
CA TRP A 83 -6.61 2.78 -29.02
C TRP A 83 -5.78 1.54 -29.35
N SER A 84 -5.31 0.83 -28.33
CA SER A 84 -4.70 -0.51 -28.50
C SER A 84 -5.46 -1.55 -27.69
N ASN A 85 -5.97 -2.58 -28.37
CA ASN A 85 -6.70 -3.69 -27.74
C ASN A 85 -5.88 -4.38 -26.63
N SER A 86 -4.55 -4.45 -26.79
CA SER A 86 -3.62 -5.01 -25.80
C SER A 86 -3.50 -4.12 -24.55
N VAL A 87 -3.41 -2.80 -24.73
CA VAL A 87 -3.43 -1.82 -23.62
C VAL A 87 -4.76 -1.91 -22.86
N ASN A 88 -5.89 -1.92 -23.57
CA ASN A 88 -7.22 -1.93 -22.96
C ASN A 88 -7.50 -3.23 -22.20
N ALA A 89 -7.06 -4.39 -22.72
CA ALA A 89 -7.11 -5.65 -22.00
C ALA A 89 -6.26 -5.62 -20.70
N ARG A 90 -5.08 -5.01 -20.73
CA ARG A 90 -4.19 -4.85 -19.56
C ARG A 90 -4.78 -3.88 -18.52
N ILE A 91 -5.39 -2.75 -18.95
CA ILE A 91 -6.08 -1.78 -18.09
C ILE A 91 -7.31 -2.42 -17.43
N ASN A 92 -8.19 -3.05 -18.21
CA ASN A 92 -9.39 -3.71 -17.69
C ASN A 92 -9.05 -4.81 -16.66
N LYS A 93 -7.97 -5.56 -16.87
CA LYS A 93 -7.47 -6.55 -15.89
C LYS A 93 -6.97 -5.90 -14.59
N ARG A 94 -6.33 -4.72 -14.63
CA ARG A 94 -5.96 -3.97 -13.41
C ARG A 94 -7.20 -3.45 -12.68
N ASN A 95 -8.20 -2.98 -13.42
CA ASN A 95 -9.44 -2.44 -12.86
C ASN A 95 -10.26 -3.54 -12.17
N ASP A 96 -10.43 -4.70 -12.81
CA ASP A 96 -11.05 -5.90 -12.23
C ASP A 96 -10.36 -6.36 -10.93
N ILE A 97 -9.03 -6.47 -10.93
CA ILE A 97 -8.24 -6.82 -9.73
C ILE A 97 -8.46 -5.79 -8.61
N THR A 98 -8.52 -4.51 -8.96
CA THR A 98 -8.71 -3.41 -8.00
C THR A 98 -10.13 -3.42 -7.42
N GLU A 99 -11.13 -3.68 -8.25
CA GLU A 99 -12.53 -3.73 -7.85
C GLU A 99 -12.81 -4.95 -6.94
N LYS A 100 -12.29 -6.13 -7.31
CA LYS A 100 -12.31 -7.33 -6.44
C LYS A 100 -11.66 -7.09 -5.07
N ARG A 101 -10.57 -6.30 -5.02
CA ARG A 101 -9.93 -5.89 -3.75
C ARG A 101 -10.82 -4.94 -2.93
N LYS A 102 -11.49 -3.95 -3.56
CA LYS A 102 -12.47 -3.09 -2.86
C LYS A 102 -13.62 -3.91 -2.28
N GLN A 103 -14.20 -4.80 -3.08
CA GLN A 103 -15.34 -5.64 -2.68
C GLN A 103 -14.98 -6.58 -1.52
N ALA A 104 -13.80 -7.20 -1.56
CA ALA A 104 -13.28 -8.02 -0.45
C ALA A 104 -13.01 -7.19 0.83
N ALA A 105 -12.58 -5.95 0.71
CA ALA A 105 -12.42 -5.04 1.86
C ALA A 105 -13.77 -4.59 2.44
N LEU A 106 -14.74 -4.28 1.58
CA LEU A 106 -16.11 -3.89 1.96
C LEU A 106 -16.84 -5.04 2.67
N SER A 107 -16.81 -6.27 2.14
CA SER A 107 -17.41 -7.43 2.80
C SER A 107 -16.73 -7.73 4.15
N SER A 108 -15.40 -7.66 4.21
CA SER A 108 -14.63 -7.81 5.46
C SER A 108 -14.97 -6.75 6.52
N TRP A 109 -15.35 -5.54 6.10
CA TRP A 109 -15.81 -4.48 6.99
C TRP A 109 -17.27 -4.71 7.44
N LEU A 110 -18.17 -5.07 6.51
CA LEU A 110 -19.57 -5.38 6.80
C LEU A 110 -19.72 -6.53 7.80
N SER A 111 -19.09 -7.68 7.54
CA SER A 111 -19.15 -8.84 8.45
C SER A 111 -18.49 -8.60 9.81
N ARG A 112 -17.58 -7.61 9.92
CA ARG A 112 -17.02 -7.16 11.21
C ARG A 112 -18.02 -6.28 11.97
N ARG A 113 -18.66 -5.34 11.27
CA ARG A 113 -19.72 -4.47 11.82
C ARG A 113 -20.90 -5.31 12.32
N GLU A 114 -21.36 -6.28 11.54
CA GLU A 114 -22.47 -7.17 11.88
C GLU A 114 -22.19 -7.95 13.18
N LYS A 115 -21.03 -8.62 13.28
CA LYS A 115 -20.61 -9.33 14.50
C LYS A 115 -20.53 -8.41 15.73
N GLN A 116 -20.11 -7.16 15.55
CA GLN A 116 -20.09 -6.16 16.63
C GLN A 116 -21.50 -5.73 17.08
N MET A 117 -22.52 -5.83 16.23
CA MET A 117 -23.92 -5.52 16.60
C MET A 117 -24.68 -6.73 17.16
N GLN A 118 -24.21 -7.95 16.90
CA GLN A 118 -24.74 -9.18 17.50
C GLN A 118 -24.18 -9.47 18.90
N SER A 119 -22.97 -8.99 19.22
CA SER A 119 -22.42 -9.08 20.57
C SER A 119 -23.12 -8.10 21.53
N LYS A 120 -23.94 -8.61 22.46
CA LYS A 120 -24.51 -7.82 23.56
C LYS A 120 -23.39 -7.20 24.43
N PRO A 121 -23.56 -5.98 24.95
CA PRO A 121 -22.63 -5.40 25.89
C PRO A 121 -22.89 -5.93 27.31
N ASP A 122 -22.06 -6.84 27.80
CA ASP A 122 -22.00 -7.16 29.24
C ASP A 122 -21.42 -5.97 30.01
N ALA A 123 -22.31 -5.23 30.67
CA ALA A 123 -22.00 -3.97 31.33
C ALA A 123 -21.43 -4.20 32.75
N ASN A 124 -20.17 -4.62 32.86
CA ASN A 124 -19.49 -4.75 34.16
C ASN A 124 -17.95 -4.62 34.13
N VAL A 125 -17.43 -3.54 33.54
CA VAL A 125 -16.06 -3.06 33.80
C VAL A 125 -16.10 -1.53 33.96
N MET A 126 -15.44 -1.00 35.00
CA MET A 126 -15.59 0.39 35.43
C MET A 126 -14.95 1.44 34.51
N ASP A 127 -15.45 2.67 34.66
CA ASP A 127 -14.95 3.90 34.05
C ASP A 127 -13.63 4.38 34.69
N CYS A 128 -12.82 5.11 33.92
CA CYS A 128 -11.69 5.87 34.44
C CYS A 128 -11.48 7.14 33.59
N ASN A 129 -11.83 8.29 34.15
CA ASN A 129 -11.80 9.58 33.46
C ASN A 129 -10.37 10.10 33.25
N ALA A 130 -10.03 10.43 32.01
CA ALA A 130 -8.79 11.12 31.65
C ALA A 130 -9.03 12.08 30.47
N ILE A 131 -9.68 13.21 30.74
CA ILE A 131 -9.88 14.27 29.75
C ILE A 131 -8.52 14.92 29.44
N LYS A 132 -8.11 14.93 28.17
CA LYS A 132 -7.08 15.86 27.69
C LYS A 132 -7.47 16.45 26.33
N GLU A 133 -7.98 17.67 26.39
CA GLU A 133 -8.38 18.46 25.23
C GLU A 133 -7.17 18.82 24.34
N ASN A 134 -7.39 18.97 23.03
CA ASN A 134 -6.51 19.77 22.17
C ASN A 134 -7.32 20.44 21.05
N LYS A 135 -7.19 21.78 20.91
CA LYS A 135 -8.02 22.62 20.02
C LYS A 135 -7.29 23.03 18.74
N ARG A 136 -7.99 22.99 17.58
CA ARG A 136 -7.91 23.91 16.40
C ARG A 136 -8.97 23.46 15.38
N LYS A 137 -10.11 24.16 15.28
CA LYS A 137 -10.44 25.22 14.28
C LYS A 137 -10.33 24.74 12.82
N GLU A 138 -11.46 24.45 12.15
CA GLU A 138 -12.36 25.39 11.41
C GLU A 138 -11.75 25.84 10.08
N LYS A 139 -12.42 25.85 8.91
CA LYS A 139 -13.81 25.52 8.44
C LYS A 139 -13.65 25.02 6.96
N ASN A 140 -14.61 24.58 6.13
CA ASN A 140 -16.09 24.46 5.99
C ASN A 140 -16.30 23.33 4.91
N LYS A 141 -17.46 22.89 4.38
CA LYS A 141 -18.90 22.73 4.74
C LYS A 141 -19.53 22.07 3.48
N SER A 142 -20.09 20.85 3.51
CA SER A 142 -21.55 20.65 3.66
C SER A 142 -21.99 19.16 3.72
N ILE A 143 -23.14 18.91 4.36
CA ILE A 143 -24.08 17.77 4.18
C ILE A 143 -23.55 16.33 4.43
N SER A 144 -23.80 15.80 5.65
CA SER A 144 -24.28 14.41 5.95
C SER A 144 -24.13 14.00 7.46
N ASN A 145 -24.23 14.95 8.40
CA ASN A 145 -23.69 14.81 9.77
C ASN A 145 -24.68 14.33 10.86
N ASP A 146 -25.45 13.25 10.64
CA ASP A 146 -26.42 12.73 11.63
C ASP A 146 -26.18 11.28 12.12
N ILE A 147 -25.10 10.61 11.67
CA ILE A 147 -24.87 9.17 11.95
C ILE A 147 -23.66 8.88 12.87
N GLU A 148 -22.72 9.81 13.04
CA GLU A 148 -21.41 9.49 13.64
C GLU A 148 -21.31 9.55 15.19
N ARG A 149 -22.31 10.08 15.91
CA ARG A 149 -22.08 10.57 17.28
C ARG A 149 -21.96 9.51 18.40
N GLU A 150 -22.18 8.23 18.14
CA GLU A 150 -22.16 7.17 19.18
C GLU A 150 -20.99 6.16 19.12
N LYS A 151 -20.19 6.10 18.05
CA LYS A 151 -19.27 4.96 17.82
C LYS A 151 -17.83 5.14 18.32
N ALA A 152 -17.66 5.94 19.37
CA ALA A 152 -16.36 6.24 20.00
C ALA A 152 -15.93 5.26 21.13
N LYS A 153 -16.45 4.02 21.15
CA LYS A 153 -16.11 2.96 22.12
C LYS A 153 -16.06 1.58 21.44
N THR A 154 -15.11 0.68 21.66
CA THR A 154 -13.77 0.78 22.28
C THR A 154 -12.89 -0.31 21.67
N VAL A 155 -11.93 0.06 20.80
CA VAL A 155 -10.84 -0.88 20.46
C VAL A 155 -9.96 -1.00 21.71
N LYS A 156 -9.82 -2.20 22.28
CA LYS A 156 -8.93 -2.46 23.43
C LYS A 156 -7.49 -2.11 23.05
N ARG A 157 -7.08 -0.89 23.37
CA ARG A 157 -5.67 -0.45 23.29
C ARG A 157 -4.89 -1.23 24.35
N PHE A 158 -3.64 -1.54 24.05
CA PHE A 158 -2.75 -2.13 25.06
C PHE A 158 -2.55 -1.12 26.19
N CYS A 159 -2.99 -1.48 27.40
CA CYS A 159 -2.64 -0.79 28.63
C CYS A 159 -1.37 -1.42 29.19
N PRO A 160 -0.38 -0.62 29.62
CA PRO A 160 0.77 -1.15 30.35
C PRO A 160 0.30 -1.69 31.71
N PRO A 161 0.84 -2.82 32.20
CA PRO A 161 0.55 -3.32 33.52
C PRO A 161 1.16 -2.44 34.62
N THR A 162 0.56 -2.52 35.80
CA THR A 162 1.15 -2.01 37.04
C THR A 162 2.22 -2.97 37.58
N LEU A 163 3.11 -2.44 38.43
CA LEU A 163 4.15 -3.20 39.12
C LEU A 163 3.58 -4.36 39.95
N GLN A 164 2.44 -4.15 40.62
CA GLN A 164 1.78 -5.18 41.41
C GLN A 164 1.23 -6.33 40.55
N GLU A 165 0.66 -6.04 39.37
CA GLU A 165 0.19 -7.08 38.43
C GLU A 165 1.35 -7.91 37.88
N VAL A 166 2.49 -7.27 37.57
CA VAL A 166 3.70 -7.94 37.10
C VAL A 166 4.28 -8.84 38.20
N GLN A 167 4.41 -8.33 39.43
CA GLN A 167 4.88 -9.10 40.59
C GLN A 167 3.98 -10.31 40.88
N ALA A 168 2.66 -10.12 40.92
CA ALA A 168 1.72 -11.21 41.17
C ALA A 168 1.83 -12.32 40.11
N TYR A 169 1.93 -11.96 38.82
CA TYR A 169 2.09 -12.94 37.74
C TYR A 169 3.46 -13.65 37.74
N ILE A 170 4.53 -12.96 38.14
CA ILE A 170 5.86 -13.54 38.32
C ILE A 170 5.86 -14.57 39.46
N GLN A 171 5.22 -14.25 40.60
CA GLN A 171 5.05 -15.15 41.74
C GLN A 171 4.17 -16.35 41.39
N GLU A 172 3.00 -16.14 40.74
CA GLU A 172 2.07 -17.19 40.30
C GLU A 172 2.72 -18.23 39.38
N LYS A 173 3.74 -17.81 38.59
CA LYS A 173 4.46 -18.69 37.64
C LYS A 173 5.86 -19.10 38.11
N GLY A 174 6.28 -18.73 39.32
CA GLY A 174 7.59 -19.09 39.88
C GLY A 174 8.78 -18.57 39.07
N TYR A 175 8.67 -17.39 38.44
CA TYR A 175 9.76 -16.79 37.69
C TYR A 175 10.67 -15.94 38.58
N SER A 176 11.98 -15.97 38.32
CA SER A 176 13.00 -15.18 39.03
C SER A 176 13.33 -13.87 38.30
N ILE A 177 12.30 -13.14 37.86
CA ILE A 177 12.44 -11.88 37.09
C ILE A 177 12.23 -10.70 38.03
N ASP A 178 13.06 -9.66 37.91
CA ASP A 178 12.76 -8.35 38.49
C ASP A 178 11.63 -7.63 37.72
N ALA A 179 10.56 -7.31 38.44
CA ALA A 179 9.40 -6.59 37.91
C ALA A 179 9.73 -5.14 37.53
N GLU A 180 10.65 -4.48 38.24
CA GLU A 180 11.02 -3.08 38.00
C GLU A 180 11.82 -2.97 36.70
N ALA A 181 12.88 -3.77 36.53
CA ALA A 181 13.62 -3.86 35.27
C ALA A 181 12.73 -4.24 34.08
N PHE A 182 11.76 -5.14 34.27
CA PHE A 182 10.81 -5.50 33.20
C PHE A 182 9.96 -4.31 32.74
N ILE A 183 9.37 -3.57 33.68
CA ILE A 183 8.53 -2.40 33.37
C ILE A 183 9.38 -1.29 32.75
N ALA A 184 10.50 -0.91 33.37
CA ALA A 184 11.37 0.15 32.88
C ALA A 184 11.89 -0.11 31.46
N PHE A 185 12.21 -1.36 31.11
CA PHE A 185 12.66 -1.74 29.76
C PHE A 185 11.56 -1.61 28.68
N TYR A 186 10.30 -1.84 29.02
CA TYR A 186 9.21 -1.71 28.05
C TYR A 186 8.56 -0.32 28.04
N GLU A 187 8.55 0.38 29.16
CA GLU A 187 8.13 1.79 29.27
C GLU A 187 9.06 2.71 28.46
N SER A 188 10.38 2.59 28.64
CA SER A 188 11.38 3.29 27.81
C SER A 188 11.30 2.97 26.30
N LYS A 189 10.54 1.94 25.92
CA LYS A 189 10.27 1.55 24.52
C LYS A 189 8.84 1.85 24.06
N GLY A 190 8.06 2.60 24.85
CA GLY A 190 6.66 2.92 24.52
C GLY A 190 5.77 1.68 24.36
N TRP A 191 6.15 0.59 25.03
CA TRP A 191 5.54 -0.76 24.95
C TRP A 191 5.49 -1.31 23.52
N MET A 192 6.61 -1.26 22.79
CA MET A 192 6.78 -1.82 21.45
C MET A 192 7.53 -3.16 21.41
N VAL A 193 7.15 -4.01 20.46
CA VAL A 193 7.81 -5.27 20.09
C VAL A 193 8.02 -5.28 18.58
N GLY A 194 9.26 -5.07 18.14
CA GLY A 194 9.58 -4.82 16.74
C GLY A 194 8.95 -3.50 16.27
N LYS A 195 8.27 -3.53 15.11
CA LYS A 195 7.59 -2.36 14.53
C LYS A 195 6.16 -2.12 15.07
N ASN A 196 5.68 -2.94 15.99
CA ASN A 196 4.30 -2.92 16.49
C ASN A 196 4.24 -2.65 17.99
N LYS A 197 3.13 -2.10 18.49
CA LYS A 197 2.85 -2.12 19.94
C LYS A 197 2.62 -3.54 20.43
N MET A 198 3.01 -3.78 21.68
CA MET A 198 2.74 -5.01 22.43
C MET A 198 1.23 -5.28 22.49
N LYS A 199 0.85 -6.56 22.53
CA LYS A 199 -0.56 -7.00 22.67
C LYS A 199 -0.86 -7.62 24.02
N ASP A 200 0.12 -8.30 24.60
CA ASP A 200 0.09 -8.90 25.92
C ASP A 200 1.52 -8.88 26.50
N TRP A 201 1.66 -8.46 27.75
CA TRP A 201 2.92 -8.38 28.49
C TRP A 201 3.31 -9.70 29.14
N ARG A 202 2.34 -10.58 29.44
CA ARG A 202 2.56 -11.89 30.07
C ARG A 202 3.44 -12.78 29.19
N MET A 203 3.21 -12.75 27.88
CA MET A 203 4.04 -13.42 26.87
C MET A 203 5.48 -12.87 26.80
N ALA A 204 5.70 -11.60 27.15
CA ALA A 204 7.04 -11.03 27.21
C ALA A 204 7.80 -11.50 28.46
N ILE A 205 7.12 -11.68 29.61
CA ILE A 205 7.69 -12.27 30.83
C ILE A 205 8.15 -13.71 30.59
N VAL A 206 7.33 -14.54 29.91
CA VAL A 206 7.71 -15.91 29.49
C VAL A 206 8.93 -15.93 28.54
N THR A 207 9.21 -14.81 27.86
CA THR A 207 10.41 -14.66 27.02
C THR A 207 11.61 -14.18 27.83
N TRP A 208 11.40 -13.36 28.87
CA TRP A 208 12.44 -12.90 29.80
C TRP A 208 12.98 -14.05 30.67
N SER A 209 12.13 -14.89 31.29
CA SER A 209 12.61 -15.99 32.15
C SER A 209 13.45 -17.02 31.39
N LYS A 210 13.20 -17.16 30.09
CA LYS A 210 13.98 -18.00 29.15
C LYS A 210 15.26 -17.33 28.63
N ARG A 211 15.58 -16.11 29.10
CA ARG A 211 16.76 -15.35 28.70
C ARG A 211 17.86 -15.42 29.76
N ASP A 212 17.52 -15.26 31.03
CA ASP A 212 18.50 -15.33 32.13
C ASP A 212 19.00 -16.77 32.35
N ASN A 213 18.16 -17.77 32.03
CA ASN A 213 18.51 -19.18 31.99
C ASN A 213 19.32 -19.59 30.74
N ARG A 214 20.13 -18.70 30.14
CA ARG A 214 21.02 -19.04 29.01
C ARG A 214 22.46 -18.61 29.30
N PRO A 215 23.46 -19.50 29.10
CA PRO A 215 24.86 -19.09 29.12
C PRO A 215 25.11 -18.05 28.01
N ALA A 216 25.98 -17.07 28.29
CA ALA A 216 26.12 -15.82 27.54
C ALA A 216 26.76 -15.99 26.15
N THR A 217 26.06 -16.60 25.20
CA THR A 217 26.51 -16.76 23.82
C THR A 217 26.18 -15.53 22.96
N SER A 218 27.25 -14.89 22.47
CA SER A 218 27.35 -13.79 21.49
C SER A 218 26.06 -13.28 20.81
N LYS A 219 25.75 -12.00 21.05
CA LYS A 219 24.81 -11.22 20.22
C LYS A 219 25.37 -11.10 18.79
N LYS A 220 24.86 -11.88 17.83
CA LYS A 220 25.12 -11.61 16.40
C LYS A 220 24.41 -10.31 15.99
N SER A 221 25.19 -9.32 15.57
CA SER A 221 24.67 -8.10 14.95
C SER A 221 24.13 -8.41 13.55
N GLN A 222 22.83 -8.23 13.33
CA GLN A 222 22.26 -8.23 11.99
C GLN A 222 22.53 -6.88 11.33
N THR A 223 23.68 -6.75 10.68
CA THR A 223 23.95 -5.68 9.73
C THR A 223 23.14 -5.94 8.46
N ASN A 224 22.04 -5.19 8.29
CA ASN A 224 21.34 -5.15 7.01
C ASN A 224 22.25 -4.49 5.97
N LYS A 225 22.96 -5.29 5.17
CA LYS A 225 23.64 -4.78 3.97
C LYS A 225 22.57 -4.34 2.97
N SER A 226 22.61 -3.08 2.55
CA SER A 226 21.81 -2.59 1.43
C SER A 226 22.42 -3.11 0.13
N CYS A 227 21.60 -3.63 -0.78
CA CYS A 227 22.07 -4.20 -2.05
C CYS A 227 22.13 -3.13 -3.16
N ASN A 228 22.83 -2.02 -2.89
CA ASN A 228 22.81 -0.83 -3.75
C ASN A 228 24.17 -0.10 -3.89
N ASP A 229 25.26 -0.68 -3.38
CA ASP A 229 26.62 -0.12 -3.42
C ASP A 229 27.51 -0.86 -4.46
N GLU A 230 26.90 -1.31 -5.55
CA GLU A 230 27.56 -1.73 -6.79
C GLU A 230 27.03 -0.82 -7.92
N TRP A 231 27.90 -0.41 -8.85
CA TRP A 231 27.68 0.66 -9.86
C TRP A 231 27.78 2.10 -9.32
N THR A 232 28.99 2.47 -8.89
CA THR A 232 29.50 3.86 -8.87
C THR A 232 30.88 3.88 -9.51
#